data_AF-A0A1I1QAS8-F1
#
_entry.id   AF-A0A1I1QAS8-F1
#
_cell.length_a   1.000
_cell.length_b   1.000
_cell.length_c   1.000
_cell.angle_alpha   90.00
_cell.angle_beta   90.00
_cell.angle_gamma   90.00
#
_symmetry.space_group_name_H-M   'P 1'
#
loop_
_entity.id
_entity.type
_entity.pdbx_description
1 polymer ?
#
loop_
_entity_poly.entity_id
_entity_poly.type
_entity_poly.pdbx_seq_one_letter_code
_entity_poly.pdbx_strand_id
1 'polypeptide(L)'
;MIETFASLLPQGLSMLAASVLIVTSFAASFITVAFGIGGGAVMLTVMATLVPPAALIATHGVIQLGSNLGRAAMTFGHIHWPAIPAFAAGSLIGAGLGGAVVVNLPPAWVQIGVGAFVIWSVLAKPPRIVRDWPLVIGAISSFLTMFFGATGLFVATFTKSQGLARHAYVAT
;
A
#
# COMPACT_ATOMS: atom_id res chain seq x y z
N MET A 1 17.05 20.79 -18.00
CA MET A 1 16.64 19.52 -17.36
C MET A 1 15.93 19.75 -16.04
N ILE A 2 16.52 20.49 -15.08
CA ILE A 2 15.88 20.83 -13.80
C ILE A 2 14.62 21.68 -13.98
N GLU A 3 14.66 22.69 -14.85
CA GLU A 3 13.49 23.55 -15.15
C GLU A 3 12.33 22.77 -15.80
N THR A 4 12.65 21.83 -16.69
CA THR A 4 11.68 20.92 -17.32
C THR A 4 11.03 19.96 -16.32
N PHE A 5 11.79 19.52 -15.32
CA PHE A 5 11.26 18.68 -14.26
C PHE A 5 10.39 19.49 -13.28
N ALA A 6 10.80 20.73 -12.96
CA ALA A 6 10.02 21.64 -12.12
C ALA A 6 8.64 21.94 -12.73
N SER A 7 8.54 22.07 -14.06
CA SER A 7 7.27 22.34 -14.73
C SER A 7 6.30 21.14 -14.76
N LEU A 8 6.75 19.94 -14.38
CA LEU A 8 5.92 18.75 -14.24
C LEU A 8 5.38 18.54 -12.82
N LEU A 9 5.87 19.31 -11.84
CA LEU A 9 5.45 19.14 -10.45
C LEU A 9 4.04 19.72 -10.22
N PRO A 10 3.20 19.05 -9.40
CA PRO A 10 1.94 19.61 -8.97
C PRO A 10 2.13 20.94 -8.23
N GLN A 11 1.18 21.86 -8.42
CA GLN A 11 1.18 23.13 -7.70
C GLN A 11 1.20 22.88 -6.18
N GLY A 12 2.14 23.52 -5.48
CA GLY A 12 2.32 23.36 -4.03
C GLY A 12 3.34 22.28 -3.61
N LEU A 13 3.88 21.48 -4.54
CA LEU A 13 4.96 20.53 -4.24
C LEU A 13 6.33 21.14 -4.55
N SER A 14 7.17 21.31 -3.53
CA SER A 14 8.53 21.82 -3.73
C SER A 14 9.43 20.78 -4.40
N MET A 15 10.46 21.24 -5.11
CA MET A 15 11.47 20.37 -5.72
C MET A 15 12.13 19.44 -4.68
N LEU A 16 12.37 19.96 -3.47
CA LEU A 16 12.91 19.18 -2.37
C LEU A 16 11.95 18.06 -1.93
N ALA A 17 10.67 18.39 -1.74
CA ALA A 17 9.65 17.40 -1.38
C ALA A 17 9.53 16.32 -2.46
N ALA A 18 9.49 16.70 -3.74
CA ALA A 18 9.47 15.75 -4.86
C ALA A 18 10.71 14.83 -4.86
N SER A 19 11.89 15.39 -4.62
CA SER A 19 13.13 14.61 -4.54
C SER A 19 13.11 13.60 -3.38
N VAL A 20 12.65 14.04 -2.21
CA VAL A 20 12.48 13.16 -1.03
C VAL A 20 11.50 12.03 -1.34
N LEU A 21 10.37 12.33 -2.00
CA LEU A 21 9.37 11.32 -2.36
C LEU A 21 9.94 10.29 -3.36
N ILE A 22 10.73 10.72 -4.34
CA ILE A 22 11.38 9.81 -5.30
C ILE A 22 12.37 8.88 -4.61
N VAL A 23 13.28 9.45 -3.81
CA VAL A 23 14.29 8.66 -3.07
C VAL A 23 13.61 7.71 -2.09
N THR A 24 12.59 8.18 -1.37
CA THR A 24 11.82 7.35 -0.44
C THR A 24 11.09 6.24 -1.17
N SER A 25 10.46 6.53 -2.32
CA SER A 25 9.80 5.51 -3.14
C SER A 25 10.76 4.41 -3.57
N PHE A 26 11.97 4.76 -3.98
CA PHE A 26 13.01 3.79 -4.33
C PHE A 26 13.41 2.93 -3.12
N ALA A 27 13.72 3.56 -1.98
CA ALA A 27 14.10 2.87 -0.76
C ALA A 27 12.97 1.97 -0.22
N ALA A 28 11.72 2.45 -0.25
CA ALA A 28 10.52 1.71 0.12
C ALA A 28 10.31 0.49 -0.78
N SER A 29 10.53 0.64 -2.09
CA SER A 29 10.46 -0.49 -3.03
C SER A 29 11.53 -1.53 -2.72
N PHE A 30 12.76 -1.09 -2.44
CA PHE A 30 13.85 -1.98 -2.02
C PHE A 30 13.53 -2.73 -0.73
N ILE A 31 13.03 -2.05 0.30
CA ILE A 31 12.56 -2.66 1.57
C ILE A 31 11.49 -3.72 1.29
N THR A 32 10.52 -3.39 0.42
CA THR A 32 9.42 -4.30 0.10
C THR A 32 9.91 -5.56 -0.61
N VAL A 33 10.88 -5.45 -1.52
CA VAL A 33 11.48 -6.61 -2.20
C VAL A 33 12.35 -7.42 -1.24
N ALA A 34 13.16 -6.76 -0.40
CA ALA A 34 14.10 -7.43 0.51
C ALA A 34 13.40 -8.17 1.67
N PHE A 35 12.37 -7.56 2.25
CA PHE A 35 11.70 -8.07 3.45
C PHE A 35 10.26 -8.56 3.20
N GLY A 36 9.72 -8.34 2.00
CA GLY A 36 8.34 -8.70 1.64
C GLY A 36 7.26 -7.74 2.18
N ILE A 37 7.62 -6.78 3.05
CA ILE A 37 6.66 -5.90 3.73
C ILE A 37 7.31 -4.58 4.18
N GLY A 38 6.49 -3.56 4.46
CA GLY A 38 6.88 -2.38 5.24
C GLY A 38 7.20 -1.15 4.41
N GLY A 39 7.68 -1.30 3.17
CA GLY A 39 8.02 -0.16 2.32
C GLY A 39 6.83 0.78 2.07
N GLY A 40 5.64 0.24 1.82
CA GLY A 40 4.42 1.05 1.70
C GLY A 40 4.11 1.89 2.95
N ALA A 41 4.31 1.34 4.15
CA ALA A 41 4.10 2.09 5.40
C ALA A 41 5.14 3.21 5.58
N VAL A 42 6.41 2.95 5.23
CA VAL A 42 7.46 3.98 5.21
C VAL A 42 7.09 5.11 4.24
N MET A 43 6.74 4.75 3.01
CA MET A 43 6.36 5.73 1.99
C MET A 43 5.14 6.55 2.41
N LEU A 44 4.10 5.89 2.91
CA LEU A 44 2.90 6.56 3.40
C LEU A 44 3.21 7.56 4.54
N THR A 45 4.10 7.18 5.46
CA THR A 45 4.49 8.04 6.60
C THR A 45 5.21 9.30 6.11
N VAL A 46 6.12 9.18 5.15
CA VAL A 46 6.80 10.33 4.53
C VAL A 46 5.82 11.18 3.72
N MET A 47 4.88 10.55 3.00
CA MET A 47 3.87 11.30 2.27
C MET A 47 2.91 12.05 3.20
N ALA A 48 2.56 11.49 4.37
CA ALA A 48 1.66 12.12 5.32
C ALA A 48 2.19 13.46 5.89
N THR A 49 3.49 13.72 5.75
CA THR A 49 4.12 14.99 6.14
C THR A 49 4.32 15.96 4.96
N LEU A 50 4.45 15.46 3.74
CA LEU A 50 4.82 16.26 2.57
C LEU A 50 3.66 16.50 1.57
N VAL A 51 2.64 15.66 1.60
CA VAL A 51 1.54 15.64 0.61
C VAL A 51 0.24 16.10 1.29
N PRO A 52 -0.56 16.97 0.65
CA PRO A 52 -1.86 17.35 1.17
C PRO A 52 -2.73 16.12 1.49
N PRO A 53 -3.46 16.10 2.62
CA PRO A 53 -4.25 14.93 3.03
C PRO A 53 -5.26 14.47 1.96
N ALA A 54 -5.82 15.41 1.18
CA ALA A 54 -6.75 15.10 0.09
C ALA A 54 -6.10 14.30 -1.07
N ALA A 55 -4.79 14.42 -1.28
CA ALA A 55 -4.06 13.70 -2.33
C ALA A 55 -3.32 12.46 -1.79
N LEU A 56 -3.10 12.38 -0.47
CA LEU A 56 -2.25 11.39 0.18
C LEU A 56 -2.53 9.95 -0.27
N ILE A 57 -3.76 9.47 -0.14
CA ILE A 57 -4.12 8.07 -0.43
C ILE A 57 -4.02 7.76 -1.93
N ALA A 58 -4.54 8.65 -2.79
CA ALA A 58 -4.51 8.45 -4.24
C ALA A 58 -3.07 8.43 -4.77
N THR A 59 -2.25 9.40 -4.36
CA THR A 59 -0.84 9.45 -4.75
C THR A 59 -0.10 8.22 -4.22
N HIS A 60 -0.38 7.77 -2.99
CA HIS A 60 0.25 6.58 -2.43
C HIS A 60 -0.11 5.33 -3.23
N GLY A 61 -1.39 5.18 -3.61
CA GLY A 61 -1.87 4.07 -4.43
C GLY A 61 -1.16 3.96 -5.78
N VAL A 62 -0.95 5.08 -6.49
CA VAL A 62 -0.22 5.10 -7.77
C VAL A 62 1.24 4.68 -7.59
N ILE A 63 1.90 5.18 -6.54
CA ILE A 63 3.28 4.83 -6.23
C ILE A 63 3.40 3.33 -5.89
N GLN A 64 2.46 2.80 -5.09
CA GLN A 64 2.45 1.38 -4.75
C GLN A 64 2.07 0.48 -5.90
N LEU A 65 1.24 0.93 -6.84
CA LEU A 65 0.98 0.20 -8.08
C LEU A 65 2.30 -0.04 -8.82
N GLY A 66 3.10 1.01 -9.03
CA GLY A 66 4.41 0.90 -9.67
C GLY A 66 5.37 -0.04 -8.92
N SER A 67 5.53 0.18 -7.61
CA SER A 67 6.44 -0.64 -6.78
C SER A 67 6.04 -2.12 -6.73
N ASN A 68 4.75 -2.41 -6.52
CA ASN A 68 4.25 -3.77 -6.41
C ASN A 68 4.24 -4.49 -7.77
N LEU A 69 3.95 -3.79 -8.88
CA LEU A 69 4.05 -4.34 -10.22
C LEU A 69 5.50 -4.69 -10.57
N GLY A 70 6.46 -3.82 -10.23
CA GLY A 70 7.89 -4.10 -10.39
C GLY A 70 8.30 -5.38 -9.66
N ARG A 71 7.90 -5.52 -8.39
CA ARG A 71 8.13 -6.75 -7.61
C ARG A 71 7.48 -7.96 -8.28
N ALA A 72 6.19 -7.87 -8.63
CA ALA A 72 5.44 -8.96 -9.23
C ALA A 72 6.08 -9.42 -10.57
N ALA A 73 6.58 -8.50 -11.38
CA ALA A 73 7.31 -8.82 -12.60
C ALA A 73 8.63 -9.55 -12.31
N MET A 74 9.43 -9.08 -11.35
CA MET A 74 10.69 -9.72 -10.96
C MET A 74 10.49 -11.11 -10.33
N THR A 75 9.38 -11.32 -9.62
CA THR A 75 9.08 -12.57 -8.91
C THR A 75 7.99 -13.40 -9.57
N PHE A 76 7.65 -13.12 -10.83
CA PHE A 76 6.46 -13.67 -11.50
C PHE A 76 6.35 -15.19 -11.45
N GLY A 77 7.48 -15.89 -11.65
CA GLY A 77 7.55 -17.35 -11.62
C GLY A 77 7.29 -17.99 -10.25
N HIS A 78 7.28 -17.20 -9.17
CA HIS A 78 7.07 -17.67 -7.80
C HIS A 78 5.68 -17.33 -7.25
N ILE A 79 4.83 -16.66 -8.04
CA ILE A 79 3.49 -16.24 -7.61
C ILE A 79 2.61 -17.46 -7.33
N HIS A 80 1.92 -17.46 -6.19
CA HIS A 80 0.89 -18.45 -5.87
C HIS A 80 -0.46 -18.07 -6.50
N TRP A 81 -0.62 -18.40 -7.78
CA TRP A 81 -1.80 -18.09 -8.58
C TRP A 81 -3.17 -18.53 -8.02
N PRO A 82 -3.33 -19.66 -7.29
CA PRO A 82 -4.63 -20.09 -6.80
C PRO A 82 -5.36 -19.06 -5.92
N ALA A 83 -4.63 -18.23 -5.17
CA ALA A 83 -5.21 -17.21 -4.31
C ALA A 83 -5.60 -15.91 -5.06
N ILE A 84 -4.97 -15.64 -6.20
CA ILE A 84 -5.00 -14.33 -6.87
C ILE A 84 -6.41 -13.96 -7.37
N PRO A 85 -7.15 -14.80 -8.13
CA PRO A 85 -8.44 -14.39 -8.69
C PRO A 85 -9.46 -14.00 -7.62
N ALA A 86 -9.59 -14.81 -6.57
CA ALA A 86 -10.51 -14.54 -5.48
C ALA A 86 -10.10 -13.29 -4.68
N PHE A 87 -8.80 -13.14 -4.38
CA PHE A 87 -8.28 -11.96 -3.70
C PHE A 87 -8.48 -10.69 -4.54
N ALA A 88 -8.22 -10.74 -5.84
CA ALA A 88 -8.42 -9.62 -6.76
C ALA A 88 -9.91 -9.22 -6.85
N ALA A 89 -10.82 -10.18 -6.99
CA ALA A 89 -12.26 -9.93 -6.99
C ALA A 89 -12.72 -9.26 -5.69
N GLY A 90 -12.27 -9.79 -4.55
CA GLY A 90 -12.48 -9.17 -3.24
C GLY A 90 -11.92 -7.75 -3.19
N SER A 91 -10.69 -7.56 -3.67
CA SER A 91 -10.00 -6.27 -3.66
C SER A 91 -10.75 -5.20 -4.46
N LEU A 92 -11.31 -5.55 -5.62
CA LEU A 92 -12.13 -4.65 -6.41
C LEU A 92 -13.39 -4.21 -5.66
N ILE A 93 -14.07 -5.16 -4.99
CA ILE A 93 -15.25 -4.86 -4.16
C ILE A 93 -14.85 -3.93 -3.00
N GLY A 94 -13.79 -4.29 -2.28
CA GLY A 94 -13.29 -3.51 -1.14
C GLY A 94 -12.88 -2.10 -1.52
N ALA A 95 -12.10 -1.96 -2.60
CA ALA A 95 -11.67 -0.66 -3.12
C ALA A 95 -12.85 0.18 -3.62
N GLY A 96 -13.84 -0.44 -4.30
CA GLY A 96 -15.05 0.25 -4.74
C GLY A 96 -15.87 0.81 -3.57
N LEU A 97 -16.14 -0.03 -2.57
CA LEU A 97 -16.88 0.37 -1.37
C LEU A 97 -16.11 1.40 -0.54
N GLY A 98 -14.82 1.16 -0.29
CA GLY A 98 -13.96 2.05 0.49
C GLY A 98 -13.78 3.40 -0.21
N GLY A 99 -13.62 3.39 -1.53
CA GLY A 99 -13.53 4.58 -2.36
C GLY A 99 -14.81 5.42 -2.32
N ALA A 100 -15.98 4.79 -2.40
CA ALA A 100 -17.26 5.48 -2.29
C ALA A 100 -17.47 6.16 -0.92
N VAL A 101 -16.89 5.60 0.14
CA VAL A 101 -16.98 6.17 1.49
C VAL A 101 -15.93 7.25 1.72
N VAL A 102 -14.66 6.98 1.43
CA VAL A 102 -13.54 7.86 1.82
C VAL A 102 -13.59 9.23 1.16
N VAL A 103 -14.11 9.32 -0.08
CA VAL A 103 -14.24 10.61 -0.81
C VAL A 103 -15.19 11.60 -0.12
N ASN A 104 -16.08 11.11 0.74
CA ASN A 104 -17.03 11.91 1.50
C ASN A 104 -16.51 12.29 2.90
N LEU A 105 -15.31 11.83 3.30
CA LEU A 105 -14.75 12.12 4.62
C LEU A 105 -13.93 13.40 4.61
N PRO A 106 -14.00 14.23 5.67
CA PRO A 106 -13.10 15.35 5.83
C PRO A 106 -11.64 14.86 5.89
N PRO A 107 -10.69 15.51 5.19
CA PRO A 107 -9.32 14.99 5.06
C PRO A 107 -8.59 14.79 6.40
N ALA A 108 -8.92 15.59 7.41
CA ALA A 108 -8.35 15.45 8.76
C ALA A 108 -8.68 14.09 9.41
N TRP A 109 -9.89 13.55 9.19
CA TRP A 109 -10.26 12.23 9.72
C TRP A 109 -9.48 11.10 9.06
N VAL A 110 -9.23 11.22 7.75
CA VAL A 110 -8.38 10.27 7.02
C VAL A 110 -6.95 10.31 7.59
N GLN A 111 -6.40 11.51 7.81
CA GLN A 111 -5.06 11.67 8.36
C GLN A 111 -4.92 11.13 9.80
N ILE A 112 -5.90 11.38 10.67
CA ILE A 112 -5.97 10.79 12.01
C ILE A 112 -6.04 9.26 11.91
N GLY A 113 -6.88 8.73 11.01
CA GLY A 113 -6.99 7.30 10.75
C GLY A 113 -5.66 6.67 10.32
N VAL A 114 -4.94 7.31 9.40
CA VAL A 114 -3.60 6.89 8.96
C VAL A 114 -2.63 6.85 10.14
N GLY A 115 -2.55 7.92 10.93
CA GLY A 115 -1.66 7.98 12.09
C GLY A 115 -1.96 6.92 13.14
N ALA A 116 -3.25 6.74 13.48
CA ALA A 116 -3.70 5.69 14.40
C ALA A 116 -3.37 4.29 13.87
N PHE A 117 -3.57 4.06 12.57
CA PHE A 117 -3.24 2.80 11.94
C PHE A 117 -1.73 2.53 11.96
N VAL A 118 -0.88 3.54 11.69
CA VAL A 118 0.58 3.40 11.79
C VAL A 118 1.00 3.05 13.21
N ILE A 119 0.45 3.70 14.24
CA ILE A 119 0.74 3.36 15.64
C ILE A 119 0.31 1.92 15.95
N TRP A 120 -0.92 1.55 15.58
CA TRP A 120 -1.43 0.20 15.76
C TRP A 120 -0.57 -0.85 15.04
N SER A 121 -0.06 -0.53 13.84
CA SER A 121 0.78 -1.39 13.02
C SER A 121 2.09 -1.80 13.71
N VAL A 122 2.62 -0.94 14.59
CA VAL A 122 3.83 -1.17 15.37
C VAL A 122 3.53 -1.99 16.63
N LEU A 123 2.37 -1.77 17.25
CA LEU A 123 2.03 -2.33 18.56
C LEU A 123 1.27 -3.67 18.50
N ALA A 124 0.48 -3.90 17.46
CA ALA A 124 -0.45 -5.03 17.40
C ALA A 124 0.04 -6.15 16.47
N LYS A 125 -0.41 -7.38 16.76
CA LYS A 125 -0.26 -8.52 15.86
C LYS A 125 -1.59 -8.76 15.13
N PRO A 126 -1.58 -8.84 13.80
CA PRO A 126 -2.79 -9.13 13.03
C PRO A 126 -3.40 -10.50 13.38
N PRO A 127 -4.73 -10.64 13.31
CA PRO A 127 -5.44 -11.87 13.64
C PRO A 127 -5.08 -13.00 12.67
N ARG A 128 -4.87 -14.21 13.20
CA ARG A 128 -4.31 -15.37 12.44
C ARG A 128 -5.36 -16.20 11.68
N ILE A 129 -6.65 -15.90 11.85
CA ILE A 129 -7.77 -16.63 11.24
C ILE A 129 -8.14 -15.96 9.93
N VAL A 130 -7.39 -16.26 8.86
CA VAL A 130 -7.68 -15.71 7.52
C VAL A 130 -7.16 -16.62 6.39
N ARG A 131 -6.88 -17.91 6.58
CA ARG A 131 -6.25 -18.68 5.48
C ARG A 131 -7.18 -18.92 4.29
N ASP A 132 -8.42 -19.29 4.55
CA ASP A 132 -9.20 -19.98 3.52
C ASP A 132 -10.07 -19.03 2.67
N TRP A 133 -10.08 -17.73 2.98
CA TRP A 133 -11.10 -16.78 2.49
C TRP A 133 -10.48 -15.62 1.68
N PRO A 134 -9.74 -15.89 0.59
CA PRO A 134 -9.01 -14.88 -0.19
C PRO A 134 -9.91 -13.71 -0.65
N LEU A 135 -11.16 -13.98 -1.01
CA LEU A 135 -12.12 -12.95 -1.41
C LEU A 135 -12.46 -11.99 -0.27
N VAL A 136 -12.81 -12.51 0.91
CA VAL A 136 -13.17 -11.70 2.07
C VAL A 136 -11.98 -10.85 2.52
N ILE A 137 -10.79 -11.43 2.46
CA ILE A 137 -9.55 -10.75 2.85
C ILE A 137 -9.20 -9.66 1.85
N GLY A 138 -9.30 -9.93 0.55
CA GLY A 138 -9.14 -8.92 -0.48
C GLY A 138 -10.11 -7.75 -0.25
N ALA A 139 -11.39 -8.05 0.04
CA ALA A 139 -12.40 -7.03 0.30
C ALA A 139 -12.08 -6.18 1.54
N ILE A 140 -11.83 -6.82 2.69
CA ILE A 140 -11.52 -6.10 3.94
C ILE A 140 -10.21 -5.32 3.79
N SER A 141 -9.16 -5.95 3.26
CA SER A 141 -7.85 -5.35 3.04
C SER A 141 -7.95 -4.10 2.17
N SER A 142 -8.57 -4.21 0.99
CA SER A 142 -8.65 -3.10 0.05
C SER A 142 -9.61 -2.02 0.51
N PHE A 143 -10.70 -2.37 1.20
CA PHE A 143 -11.55 -1.39 1.87
C PHE A 143 -10.75 -0.55 2.86
N LEU A 144 -10.03 -1.20 3.78
CA LEU A 144 -9.21 -0.50 4.78
C LEU A 144 -8.05 0.28 4.14
N THR A 145 -7.51 -0.20 3.00
CA THR A 145 -6.47 0.52 2.24
C THR A 145 -6.96 1.89 1.76
N MET A 146 -8.25 2.03 1.42
CA MET A 146 -8.80 3.32 1.02
C MET A 146 -8.76 4.37 2.14
N PHE A 147 -8.73 3.96 3.41
CA PHE A 147 -8.64 4.88 4.55
C PHE A 147 -7.20 5.06 5.03
N PHE A 148 -6.43 3.96 5.08
CA PHE A 148 -5.14 3.93 5.76
C PHE A 148 -3.96 3.85 4.82
N GLY A 149 -4.15 3.69 3.51
CA GLY A 149 -3.09 3.63 2.51
C GLY A 149 -2.22 2.36 2.53
N ALA A 150 -2.04 1.70 3.68
CA ALA A 150 -1.04 0.65 3.82
C ALA A 150 -1.48 -0.52 4.71
N THR A 151 -2.40 -1.37 4.25
CA THR A 151 -2.83 -2.58 5.00
C THR A 151 -1.91 -3.79 4.82
N GLY A 152 -0.65 -3.57 4.41
CA GLY A 152 0.30 -4.64 4.08
C GLY A 152 0.52 -5.67 5.20
N LEU A 153 0.35 -5.28 6.48
CA LEU A 153 0.38 -6.22 7.61
C LEU A 153 -0.77 -7.23 7.61
N PHE A 154 -1.95 -6.78 7.18
CA PHE A 154 -3.12 -7.65 7.06
C PHE A 154 -2.90 -8.67 5.93
N VAL A 155 -2.46 -8.20 4.76
CA VAL A 155 -2.13 -9.06 3.61
C VAL A 155 -0.99 -10.02 3.94
N ALA A 156 0.08 -9.55 4.58
CA ALA A 156 1.20 -10.41 4.98
C ALA A 156 0.78 -11.55 5.91
N THR A 157 -0.22 -11.32 6.76
CA THR A 157 -0.75 -12.36 7.66
C THR A 157 -1.51 -13.42 6.89
N PHE A 158 -2.30 -12.99 5.90
CA PHE A 158 -2.94 -13.88 4.94
C PHE A 158 -1.90 -14.68 4.15
N THR A 159 -0.92 -14.03 3.50
CA THR A 159 0.11 -14.70 2.71
C THR A 159 0.92 -15.68 3.57
N LYS A 160 1.25 -15.33 4.82
CA LYS A 160 1.94 -16.22 5.76
C LYS A 160 1.10 -17.46 6.11
N SER A 161 -0.20 -17.31 6.23
CA SER A 161 -1.11 -18.42 6.56
C SER A 161 -1.22 -19.47 5.44
N GLN A 162 -0.84 -19.11 4.20
CA GLN A 162 -0.80 -20.04 3.06
C GLN A 162 0.34 -21.08 3.14
N GLY A 163 1.30 -20.93 4.06
CA GLY A 163 2.39 -21.89 4.23
C GLY A 163 3.41 -21.88 3.08
N LEU A 164 3.54 -20.74 2.39
CA LEU A 164 4.39 -20.59 1.21
C LEU A 164 5.89 -20.58 1.57
N ALA A 165 6.72 -21.11 0.67
CA ALA A 165 8.17 -20.92 0.73
C ALA A 165 8.54 -19.42 0.60
N ARG A 166 9.73 -19.01 1.07
CA ARG A 166 10.12 -17.59 1.15
C ARG A 166 9.91 -16.80 -0.15
N HIS A 167 10.32 -17.35 -1.30
CA HIS A 167 10.13 -16.67 -2.58
C HIS A 167 8.66 -16.50 -2.95
N ALA A 168 7.83 -17.52 -2.72
CA ALA A 168 6.40 -17.44 -2.98
C ALA A 168 5.67 -16.51 -2.00
N TYR A 169 6.12 -16.42 -0.74
CA TYR A 169 5.62 -15.46 0.24
C TYR A 169 5.91 -14.00 -0.16
N VAL A 170 7.10 -13.71 -0.70
CA VAL A 170 7.43 -12.37 -1.17
C VAL A 170 6.73 -12.04 -2.50
N ALA A 171 6.49 -13.06 -3.33
CA ALA A 171 5.88 -12.90 -4.65
C ALA A 171 4.36 -12.69 -4.64
N THR A 172 3.66 -13.27 -3.67
CA THR A 172 2.18 -13.36 -3.62
C THR A 172 1.59 -12.28 -2.70
#